data_AF-A0A3D5JF57-F1
#
_entry.id   AF-A0A3D5JF57-F1
#
_cell.length_a   1.000
_cell.length_b   1.000
_cell.length_c   1.000
_cell.angle_alpha   90.00
_cell.angle_beta   90.00
_cell.angle_gamma   90.00
#
_symmetry.space_group_name_H-M   'P 1'
#
loop_
_entity.id
_entity.type
_entity.pdbx_description
1 polymer ?
#
loop_
_entity_poly.entity_id
_entity_poly.type
_entity_poly.pdbx_seq_one_letter_code
_entity_poly.pdbx_strand_id
1 'polypeptide(L)'
;ISPFVGRLDDIGQDGMGLIEEICTIYDQYGFDTEVLVASVRSTQNIVDAAMLGADVATLPPKILGALYKHPLTDKGLAAFISDWEGTGQSIL
;
A
#
# COMPACT_ATOMS: atom_id res chain seq x y z
N ILE A 1 17.85 -4.01 -1.66
CA ILE A 1 17.83 -4.68 -0.34
C ILE A 1 16.40 -5.08 0.01
N SER A 2 16.18 -6.19 0.74
CA SER A 2 14.82 -6.63 1.11
C SER A 2 14.64 -6.84 2.62
N PRO A 3 14.30 -5.80 3.40
CA PRO A 3 14.00 -5.92 4.82
C PRO A 3 12.63 -6.60 5.07
N PHE A 4 12.53 -7.38 6.14
CA PHE A 4 11.33 -8.17 6.45
C PHE A 4 10.52 -7.50 7.58
N VAL A 5 9.72 -6.50 7.23
CA VAL A 5 9.02 -5.63 8.22
C VAL A 5 8.13 -6.43 9.16
N GLY A 6 7.28 -7.31 8.61
CA GLY A 6 6.36 -8.08 9.45
C GLY A 6 7.04 -9.07 10.39
N ARG A 7 8.28 -9.50 10.12
CA ARG A 7 9.03 -10.36 11.05
C ARG A 7 9.58 -9.57 12.24
N LEU A 8 9.85 -8.28 12.04
CA LEU A 8 10.24 -7.37 13.12
C LEU A 8 9.03 -7.05 14.00
N ASP A 9 7.88 -6.78 13.36
CA ASP A 9 6.61 -6.57 14.05
C ASP A 9 6.25 -7.81 14.90
N ASP A 10 6.44 -9.03 14.37
CA ASP A 10 6.18 -10.30 15.06
C ASP A 10 7.00 -10.46 16.37
N ILE A 11 8.12 -9.74 16.51
CA ILE A 11 8.97 -9.74 17.72
C ILE A 11 8.89 -8.43 18.52
N GLY A 12 7.91 -7.57 18.23
CA GLY A 12 7.67 -6.32 18.94
C GLY A 12 8.62 -5.18 18.59
N GLN A 13 9.27 -5.23 17.42
CA GLN A 13 10.06 -4.13 16.88
C GLN A 13 9.27 -3.36 15.83
N ASP A 14 9.66 -2.10 15.59
CA ASP A 14 9.08 -1.28 14.53
C ASP A 14 9.69 -1.61 13.18
N GLY A 15 8.98 -2.41 12.37
CA GLY A 15 9.45 -2.79 11.04
C GLY A 15 9.46 -1.63 10.04
N MET A 16 8.55 -0.66 10.17
CA MET A 16 8.50 0.48 9.24
C MET A 16 9.53 1.55 9.60
N GLY A 17 9.85 1.71 10.88
CA GLY A 17 10.98 2.55 11.32
C GLY A 17 12.30 2.10 10.70
N LEU A 18 12.55 0.79 10.58
CA LEU A 18 13.72 0.30 9.84
C LEU A 18 13.71 0.70 8.36
N ILE A 19 12.55 0.71 7.70
CA ILE A 19 12.45 1.16 6.31
C ILE A 19 12.79 2.65 6.20
N GLU A 20 12.28 3.48 7.11
CA GLU A 20 12.59 4.92 7.16
C GLU A 20 14.09 5.17 7.31
N GLU A 21 14.75 4.47 8.23
CA GLU A 21 16.20 4.54 8.42
C GLU A 21 16.96 4.16 7.15
N ILE A 22 16.57 3.05 6.49
CA ILE A 22 17.22 2.58 5.27
C ILE A 22 17.06 3.59 4.13
N CYS A 23 15.82 4.05 3.87
CA CYS A 23 15.56 5.03 2.81
C CYS A 23 16.35 6.32 3.04
N THR A 24 16.38 6.82 4.30
CA THR A 24 17.13 8.02 4.67
C THR A 24 18.63 7.85 4.41
N ILE A 25 19.21 6.71 4.82
CA ILE A 25 20.63 6.41 4.58
C ILE A 25 20.91 6.32 3.08
N TYR A 26 20.03 5.68 2.32
CA TYR A 26 20.24 5.45 0.90
C TYR A 26 20.19 6.76 0.09
N ASP A 27 19.23 7.63 0.41
CA ASP A 27 19.14 8.97 -0.16
C ASP A 27 20.38 9.81 0.21
N GLN A 28 20.78 9.79 1.49
CA GLN A 28 21.93 10.57 1.98
C GLN A 28 23.25 10.21 1.31
N TYR A 29 23.49 8.93 1.02
CA TYR A 29 24.75 8.45 0.45
C TYR A 29 24.68 8.14 -1.06
N GLY A 30 23.52 8.35 -1.68
CA GLY A 30 23.31 8.12 -3.12
C GLY A 30 23.55 6.66 -3.52
N PHE A 31 23.03 5.71 -2.74
CA PHE A 31 23.14 4.29 -3.10
C PHE A 31 22.17 3.95 -4.24
N ASP A 32 22.67 3.29 -5.29
CA ASP A 32 21.85 2.81 -6.42
C ASP A 32 21.01 1.55 -6.09
N THR A 33 21.17 1.00 -4.89
CA THR A 33 20.45 -0.22 -4.50
C THR A 33 19.00 0.10 -4.16
N GLU A 34 18.05 -0.51 -4.85
CA GLU A 34 16.62 -0.31 -4.58
C GLU A 34 16.17 -0.92 -3.24
N VAL A 35 15.32 -0.23 -2.51
CA VAL A 35 14.65 -0.68 -1.28
C VAL A 35 13.38 -1.44 -1.64
N LEU A 36 13.36 -2.75 -1.38
CA LEU A 36 12.22 -3.63 -1.60
C LEU A 36 11.61 -4.04 -0.26
N VAL A 37 10.52 -3.38 0.14
CA VAL A 37 9.81 -3.69 1.38
C VAL A 37 9.14 -5.07 1.27
N ALA A 38 9.55 -6.00 2.14
CA ALA A 38 9.08 -7.38 2.14
C ALA A 38 8.45 -7.77 3.48
N SER A 39 7.75 -8.91 3.49
CA SER A 39 7.03 -9.43 4.67
C SER A 39 5.92 -8.49 5.19
N VAL A 40 5.28 -7.73 4.31
CA VAL A 40 4.13 -6.86 4.65
C VAL A 40 2.94 -7.67 5.18
N ARG A 41 2.21 -7.11 6.15
CA ARG A 41 1.08 -7.77 6.84
C ARG A 41 -0.25 -7.04 6.66
N SER A 42 -0.22 -5.77 6.31
CA SER A 42 -1.40 -4.91 6.17
C SER A 42 -1.32 -4.03 4.93
N THR A 43 -2.47 -3.47 4.52
CA THR A 43 -2.51 -2.40 3.51
C THR A 43 -1.80 -1.15 3.97
N GLN A 44 -1.77 -0.88 5.29
CA GLN A 44 -1.09 0.28 5.85
C GLN A 44 0.42 0.22 5.62
N ASN A 45 1.06 -0.97 5.74
CA ASN A 45 2.49 -1.11 5.42
C ASN A 45 2.82 -0.67 3.98
N ILE A 46 1.89 -0.84 3.03
CA ILE A 46 2.09 -0.42 1.64
C ILE A 46 2.01 1.10 1.51
N VAL A 47 1.04 1.72 2.18
CA VAL A 47 0.90 3.17 2.24
C VAL A 47 2.15 3.79 2.86
N ASP A 48 2.59 3.25 4.00
CA ASP A 48 3.77 3.76 4.72
C ASP A 48 5.04 3.59 3.88
N ALA A 49 5.25 2.43 3.24
CA ALA A 49 6.38 2.20 2.34
C ALA A 49 6.44 3.22 1.19
N ALA A 50 5.28 3.52 0.58
CA ALA A 50 5.19 4.51 -0.49
C ALA A 50 5.47 5.93 0.03
N MET A 51 4.98 6.29 1.22
CA MET A 51 5.23 7.59 1.85
C MET A 51 6.71 7.78 2.24
N LEU A 52 7.38 6.70 2.63
CA LEU A 52 8.81 6.68 2.98
C LEU A 52 9.75 6.64 1.76
N GLY A 53 9.21 6.59 0.54
CA GLY A 53 10.00 6.59 -0.69
C GLY A 53 10.71 5.27 -0.99
N ALA A 54 10.18 4.14 -0.50
CA ALA A 54 10.71 2.84 -0.91
C ALA A 54 10.45 2.58 -2.41
N ASP A 55 11.43 2.03 -3.12
CA ASP A 55 11.36 1.81 -4.57
C ASP A 55 10.36 0.71 -4.95
N VAL A 56 10.30 -0.36 -4.15
CA VAL A 56 9.50 -1.55 -4.44
C VAL A 56 8.82 -2.07 -3.17
N ALA A 57 7.62 -2.63 -3.30
CA ALA A 57 6.99 -3.44 -2.26
C ALA A 57 6.57 -4.79 -2.82
N THR A 58 6.87 -5.87 -2.11
CA THR A 58 6.34 -7.21 -2.41
C THR A 58 5.27 -7.60 -1.39
N LEU A 59 4.12 -8.04 -1.89
CA LEU A 59 2.93 -8.24 -1.07
C LEU A 59 2.14 -9.50 -1.46
N PRO A 60 1.48 -10.17 -0.49
CA PRO A 60 0.58 -11.27 -0.79
C PRO A 60 -0.61 -10.82 -1.65
N PRO A 61 -1.15 -11.67 -2.55
CA PRO A 61 -2.31 -11.32 -3.38
C PRO A 61 -3.53 -10.80 -2.61
N LYS A 62 -3.73 -11.28 -1.37
CA LYS A 62 -4.80 -10.82 -0.47
C LYS A 62 -4.66 -9.34 -0.12
N ILE A 63 -3.45 -8.87 0.17
CA ILE A 63 -3.19 -7.46 0.49
C ILE A 63 -3.37 -6.61 -0.76
N LEU A 64 -2.87 -7.09 -1.92
CA LEU A 64 -3.06 -6.41 -3.20
C LEU A 64 -4.56 -6.21 -3.51
N GLY A 65 -5.37 -7.26 -3.35
CA GLY A 65 -6.82 -7.16 -3.54
C GLY A 65 -7.50 -6.19 -2.56
N ALA A 66 -7.01 -6.10 -1.32
CA ALA A 66 -7.54 -5.19 -0.32
C ALA A 66 -7.23 -3.71 -0.61
N LEU A 67 -6.13 -3.39 -1.31
CA LEU A 67 -5.80 -2.01 -1.70
C LEU A 67 -6.86 -1.38 -2.61
N TYR A 68 -7.59 -2.18 -3.39
CA TYR A 68 -8.65 -1.69 -4.28
C TYR A 68 -10.01 -1.49 -3.59
N LYS A 69 -10.15 -1.84 -2.31
CA LYS A 69 -11.43 -1.87 -1.62
C LYS A 69 -11.57 -0.70 -0.64
N HIS A 70 -12.62 0.09 -0.83
CA HIS A 70 -12.97 1.17 0.08
C HIS A 70 -14.49 1.33 0.18
N PRO A 71 -15.08 1.37 1.39
CA PRO A 71 -16.54 1.35 1.58
C PRO A 71 -17.23 2.57 0.97
N LEU A 72 -16.56 3.74 0.92
CA LEU A 72 -17.12 4.91 0.27
C LEU A 72 -17.08 4.84 -1.26
N THR A 73 -16.16 4.06 -1.83
CA THR A 73 -16.13 3.82 -3.28
C THR A 73 -17.32 2.96 -3.68
N ASP A 74 -17.58 1.87 -2.94
CA ASP A 74 -18.72 1.00 -3.18
C ASP A 74 -20.04 1.75 -2.98
N LYS A 75 -20.15 2.55 -1.90
CA LYS A 75 -21.33 3.38 -1.64
C LYS A 75 -21.53 4.44 -2.72
N GLY A 76 -20.46 5.09 -3.17
CA GLY A 76 -20.49 6.09 -4.22
C GLY A 76 -20.95 5.51 -5.56
N LEU A 77 -20.42 4.34 -5.93
CA LEU A 77 -20.82 3.65 -7.16
C LEU A 77 -22.30 3.23 -7.12
N ALA A 78 -22.77 2.69 -5.98
CA ALA A 78 -24.17 2.31 -5.82
C ALA A 78 -25.12 3.52 -5.96
N ALA A 79 -24.76 4.66 -5.35
CA ALA A 79 -25.52 5.89 -5.48
C ALA A 79 -25.53 6.38 -6.94
N PHE A 80 -24.37 6.38 -7.60
CA PHE A 80 -24.24 6.80 -9.00
C PHE A 80 -25.11 5.95 -9.95
N ILE A 81 -25.13 4.63 -9.76
CA ILE A 81 -25.98 3.72 -10.56
C ILE A 81 -27.46 4.02 -10.31
N SER A 82 -27.86 4.19 -9.05
CA SER A 82 -29.25 4.52 -8.70
C SER A 82 -29.72 5.84 -9.32
N ASP A 83 -28.87 6.86 -9.31
CA ASP A 83 -29.18 8.16 -9.92
C ASP A 83 -29.32 8.04 -11.45
N TRP A 84 -28.45 7.24 -12.09
CA TRP A 84 -28.50 7.00 -13.53
C TRP A 84 -29.79 6.26 -13.93
N GLU A 85 -30.15 5.19 -13.23
CA GLU A 85 -31.40 4.46 -13.46
C GLU A 85 -32.62 5.37 -13.30
N GLY A 86 -32.58 6.30 -12.34
CA GLY A 86 -33.62 7.31 -12.12
C GLY A 86 -33.85 8.26 -13.31
N THR A 87 -32.87 8.41 -14.22
CA THR A 87 -33.03 9.24 -15.43
C THR A 87 -33.90 8.59 -16.50
N GLY A 88 -34.06 7.25 -16.48
CA GLY A 88 -34.73 6.48 -17.53
C GLY A 88 -33.97 6.45 -18.87
N GLN A 89 -32.73 6.93 -18.92
CA GLN A 89 -31.91 6.95 -20.13
C GLN A 89 -31.15 5.64 -20.29
N SER A 90 -31.01 5.18 -21.54
CA SER A 90 -30.17 4.03 -21.90
C SER A 90 -29.04 4.50 -22.80
N ILE A 91 -27.83 4.03 -22.52
CA ILE A 91 -26.68 4.18 -23.41
C ILE A 91 -26.60 2.90 -24.23
N LEU A 92 -27.20 2.94 -25.43
CA LEU A 92 -27.20 1.93 -26.51
C LEU A 92 -27.62 0.50 -26.11
#